data_AF-A0A8S3JX95-F1
#
_entry.id   AF-A0A8S3JX95-F1
#
_cell.length_a   1.000
_cell.length_b   1.000
_cell.length_c   1.000
_cell.angle_alpha   90.00
_cell.angle_beta   90.00
_cell.angle_gamma   90.00
#
_symmetry.space_group_name_H-M   'P 1'
#
loop_
_entity.id
_entity.type
_entity.pdbx_description
1 polymer ?
#
loop_
_entity_poly.entity_id
_entity_poly.type
_entity_poly.pdbx_seq_one_letter_code
_entity_poly.pdbx_strand_id
1 'polypeptide(L)' 'MNSFFACKNGQNISWTFVCDGYNQCADGSDEQQCYCQGDFYACRQGNN' A
#
# COMPACT_ATOMS: atom_id res chain seq x y z
N MET A 1 -9.34 11.54 13.75
CA MET A 1 -8.92 11.29 12.35
C MET A 1 -7.89 10.18 12.41
N ASN A 2 -8.23 8.96 11.99
CA ASN A 2 -7.33 7.81 12.10
C ASN A 2 -6.42 7.75 10.87
N SER A 3 -5.14 8.08 11.07
CA SER A 3 -4.10 8.13 10.03
C SER A 3 -3.39 6.78 9.82
N PHE A 4 -3.97 5.68 10.30
CA PHE A 4 -3.37 4.34 10.26
C PHE A 4 -4.22 3.35 9.48
N PHE A 5 -3.56 2.53 8.66
CA PHE A 5 -4.11 1.38 7.95
C PHE A 5 -3.78 0.10 8.71
N ALA A 6 -4.77 -0.78 8.87
CA ALA A 6 -4.58 -2.10 9.46
C ALA A 6 -4.31 -3.12 8.34
N CYS A 7 -3.10 -3.65 8.33
CA CYS A 7 -2.69 -4.77 7.51
C CYS A 7 -3.57 -6.01 7.79
N LYS A 8 -3.65 -6.93 6.82
CA LYS A 8 -4.34 -8.22 7.01
C LYS A 8 -3.76 -9.06 8.14
N ASN A 9 -2.46 -8.92 8.40
CA ASN A 9 -1.79 -9.60 9.50
C ASN A 9 -2.10 -8.98 10.88
N GLY A 10 -2.83 -7.86 10.93
CA GLY A 10 -3.15 -7.14 12.17
C GLY A 10 -2.14 -6.05 12.55
N GLN A 11 -1.08 -5.85 11.74
CA GLN A 11 -0.15 -4.74 11.91
C GLN A 11 -0.80 -3.40 11.52
N ASN A 12 -0.47 -2.32 12.23
CA ASN A 12 -0.90 -0.97 11.86
C ASN A 12 0.27 -0.20 11.26
N ILE A 13 0.06 0.35 10.07
CA ILE A 13 1.01 1.24 9.38
C ILE A 13 0.34 2.58 9.09
N SER A 14 1.10 3.62 8.75
CA SER A 14 0.49 4.88 8.29
C SER A 14 -0.14 4.74 6.92
N TRP A 15 -1.23 5.46 6.65
CA TRP A 15 -1.83 5.52 5.31
C TRP A 15 -0.87 6.02 4.22
N THR A 16 0.16 6.78 4.59
CA THR A 16 1.21 7.24 3.67
C THR A 16 2.09 6.11 3.12
N PHE A 17 2.07 4.95 3.77
CA PHE A 17 2.80 3.75 3.39
C PHE A 17 1.93 2.73 2.65
N VAL A 18 0.66 3.05 2.39
CA VAL A 18 -0.22 2.19 1.61
C VAL A 18 -0.06 2.59 0.15
N CYS A 19 0.16 1.61 -0.74
CA CYS A 19 0.46 1.85 -2.15
C CYS A 19 1.68 2.75 -2.38
N ASP A 20 2.73 2.66 -1.57
CA ASP A 20 3.93 3.49 -1.75
C ASP A 20 5.02 2.80 -2.61
N GLY A 21 4.77 1.56 -3.03
CA GLY A 21 5.70 0.72 -3.76
C GLY A 21 6.65 -0.07 -2.85
N TYR A 22 6.55 0.09 -1.53
CA TYR A 22 7.34 -0.62 -0.54
C TYR A 22 6.45 -1.37 0.42
N ASN A 23 6.72 -2.66 0.52
CA ASN A 23 6.02 -3.55 1.43
C ASN A 23 6.36 -3.20 2.90
N GLN A 24 5.44 -2.53 3.61
CA GLN A 24 5.54 -2.22 5.04
C GLN A 24 4.79 -3.23 5.91
N CYS A 25 3.67 -3.79 5.43
CA CYS A 25 3.01 -4.87 6.16
C CYS A 25 3.85 -6.14 6.08
N ALA A 26 4.04 -6.91 7.15
CA ALA A 26 4.77 -8.19 7.04
C ALA A 26 4.22 -9.17 5.96
N ASP A 27 2.93 -9.03 5.61
CA ASP A 27 2.22 -9.80 4.59
C ASP A 27 2.16 -9.10 3.20
N GLY A 28 2.62 -7.85 3.09
CA GLY A 28 2.49 -7.02 1.87
C GLY A 28 1.08 -6.57 1.54
N SER A 29 0.14 -6.71 2.48
CA SER A 29 -1.26 -6.37 2.25
C SER A 29 -1.51 -4.90 1.93
N ASP A 30 -0.61 -4.01 2.34
CA ASP A 30 -0.59 -2.58 2.02
C ASP A 30 -0.35 -2.31 0.53
N GLU A 31 0.40 -3.17 -0.14
CA GLU A 31 0.70 -3.05 -1.58
C GLU A 31 -0.17 -3.97 -2.45
N GLN A 32 -0.84 -4.98 -1.86
CA GLN A 32 -1.68 -5.94 -2.58
C GLN A 32 -3.09 -5.44 -2.90
N GLN A 33 -3.62 -4.51 -2.10
CA GLN A 33 -4.96 -3.92 -2.30
C GLN A 33 -4.86 -2.56 -3.00
N CYS A 34 -3.77 -2.35 -3.74
CA CYS A 34 -3.64 -1.17 -4.58
C CYS A 34 -4.47 -1.33 -5.86
N TYR A 35 -5.73 -0.93 -5.80
CA TYR A 35 -6.53 -0.77 -7.01
C TYR A 35 -5.92 0.39 -7.79
N CYS A 36 -5.15 0.09 -8.83
CA CYS A 36 -4.70 1.08 -9.80
C CYS A 36 -5.89 1.56 -10.64
N GLN A 37 -6.85 2.24 -10.00
CA GLN A 37 -7.84 3.04 -10.68
C GLN A 37 -7.14 4.31 -11.17
N GLY A 38 -6.52 4.21 -12.34
CA GLY A 38 -6.37 5.28 -13.32
C GLY A 38 -5.49 6.49 -12.99
N ASP A 39 -5.31 6.88 -11.73
CA ASP A 39 -4.80 8.23 -11.40
C ASP A 39 -3.90 8.27 -10.15
N PHE A 40 -3.63 7.13 -9.49
CA PHE A 40 -2.67 7.05 -8.38
C PHE A 40 -1.32 6.53 -8.87
N TYR A 41 -0.26 7.32 -8.63
CA TYR A 41 1.15 7.16 -9.05
C TYR A 41 1.88 5.86 -8.61
N ALA A 42 1.16 4.85 -8.12
CA ALA A 42 1.75 3.69 -7.43
C ALA A 42 1.75 2.38 -8.23
N CYS A 43 1.25 2.35 -9.46
CA CYS A 43 1.45 1.17 -10.31
C CYS A 43 2.83 1.26 -10.98
N ARG A 44 3.91 0.98 -10.24
CA ARG A 44 5.25 0.83 -10.81
C ARG A 44 5.36 -0.48 -11.57
N GLN A 45 4.68 -0.59 -12.71
CA GLN A 45 5.11 -1.54 -13.73
C GLN A 45 6.36 -0.95 -14.39
N GLY A 46 7.48 -1.64 -14.18
CA GLY A 46 8.76 -1.30 -14.79
C GLY A 46 8.63 -1.21 -16.30
N ASN A 47 8.80 -0.01 -16.84
CA ASN A 47 9.08 0.18 -18.25
C ASN A 47 10.58 0.01 -18.46
N ASN A 48 10.92 -0.86 -19.41
CA ASN A 48 12.25 -1.09 -19.96
C ASN A 48 12.92 0.22 -20.40
#